data_AF-A0A7R9USW9-F1
#
_entry.id   AF-A0A7R9USW9-F1
#
_cell.length_a   1.000
_cell.length_b   1.000
_cell.length_c   1.000
_cell.angle_alpha   90.00
_cell.angle_beta   90.00
_cell.angle_gamma   90.00
#
_symmetry.space_group_name_H-M   'P 1'
#
loop_
_entity.id
_entity.type
_entity.pdbx_description
1 polymer ?
#
loop_
_entity_poly.entity_id
_entity_poly.type
_entity_poly.pdbx_seq_one_letter_code
_entity_poly.pdbx_strand_id
1 'polypeptide(L)'
;KKFGMDAPEPEAPAPLPPAKPIMTLVSQEDVAKMEARARKFEVEQPDPLDVVEKRAQSARGYWEKRRRALPSETPRLDAVYVYGVDKMSTNELLLLFGAHAPQWVEWINDSSANVVFASADAATAALEGSTVMLWAPTVDAALMDDQAPGPDGGTRAPAAVRAMQAWRTLPDAKAHAGKGLQLLFRLSSEQDVKPEVRR
;
A
#
# COMPACT_ATOMS: atom_id res chain seq x y z
N LYS A 1 45.65 -2.04 56.41
CA LYS A 1 44.26 -2.01 55.92
C LYS A 1 44.25 -1.36 54.54
N LYS A 2 44.18 -2.14 53.46
CA LYS A 2 43.94 -1.68 52.08
C LYS A 2 42.60 -2.26 51.64
N PHE A 3 41.64 -1.41 51.28
CA PHE A 3 40.36 -1.80 50.68
C PHE A 3 40.59 -2.01 49.18
N GLY A 4 40.47 -3.25 48.71
CA GLY A 4 40.35 -3.54 47.28
C GLY A 4 38.87 -3.46 46.91
N MET A 5 38.50 -2.47 46.08
CA MET A 5 37.22 -2.43 45.39
C MET A 5 37.45 -3.05 44.01
N ASP A 6 37.02 -4.30 43.85
CA ASP A 6 36.86 -4.93 42.55
C ASP A 6 35.70 -4.22 41.83
N ALA A 7 35.96 -3.77 40.60
CA ALA A 7 34.94 -3.18 39.74
C ALA A 7 34.08 -4.30 39.13
N PRO A 8 32.74 -4.22 39.18
CA PRO A 8 31.92 -5.22 38.53
C PRO A 8 32.06 -5.13 37.01
N GLU A 9 32.28 -6.30 36.40
CA GLU A 9 32.33 -6.56 34.96
C GLU A 9 31.04 -6.08 34.26
N PRO A 10 31.10 -5.51 33.04
CA PRO A 10 29.89 -5.03 32.36
C PRO A 10 29.00 -6.20 31.95
N GLU A 11 27.85 -6.30 32.60
CA GLU A 11 26.79 -7.23 32.28
C GLU A 11 26.34 -7.01 30.82
N ALA A 12 26.41 -8.07 30.00
CA ALA A 12 25.98 -8.02 28.61
C ALA A 12 24.51 -7.57 28.52
N PRO A 13 24.14 -6.69 27.58
CA PRO A 13 22.77 -6.21 27.48
C PRO A 13 21.83 -7.39 27.24
N ALA A 14 20.82 -7.52 28.10
CA ALA A 14 19.79 -8.54 27.97
C ALA A 14 19.20 -8.53 26.54
N PRO A 15 18.88 -9.71 25.97
CA PRO A 15 18.25 -9.79 24.65
C PRO A 15 16.94 -9.00 24.69
N LEU A 16 16.82 -8.03 23.77
CA LEU A 16 15.62 -7.23 23.62
C LEU A 16 14.40 -8.17 23.49
N PRO A 17 13.28 -7.90 24.18
CA PRO A 17 12.07 -8.69 23.99
C PRO A 17 11.67 -8.65 22.51
N PRO A 18 11.10 -9.73 21.96
CA PRO A 18 10.62 -9.72 20.58
C PRO A 18 9.65 -8.56 20.41
N ALA A 19 9.92 -7.70 19.43
CA ALA A 19 9.08 -6.56 19.11
C ALA A 19 7.64 -7.06 18.98
N LYS A 20 6.72 -6.52 19.80
CA LYS A 20 5.30 -6.82 19.69
C LYS A 20 4.90 -6.57 18.24
N PRO A 21 4.22 -7.51 17.55
CA PRO A 21 3.81 -7.29 16.17
C PRO A 21 2.96 -6.02 16.15
N ILE A 22 3.37 -5.06 15.32
CA ILE A 22 2.63 -3.83 15.09
C ILE A 22 1.26 -4.28 14.55
N MET A 23 0.23 -4.23 15.40
CA MET A 23 -1.14 -4.76 15.15
C MET A 23 -1.90 -4.04 14.01
N THR A 24 -1.22 -3.29 13.16
CA THR A 24 -1.84 -2.31 12.25
C THR A 24 -1.92 -2.77 10.79
N LEU A 25 -1.34 -3.92 10.45
CA LEU A 25 -1.22 -4.38 9.07
C LEU A 25 -2.27 -5.45 8.78
N VAL A 26 -3.10 -5.23 7.76
CA VAL A 26 -3.88 -6.29 7.13
C VAL A 26 -2.94 -7.03 6.19
N SER A 27 -2.45 -8.21 6.61
CA SER A 27 -1.63 -9.07 5.75
C SER A 27 -2.50 -9.87 4.78
N GLN A 28 -1.87 -10.44 3.75
CA GLN A 28 -2.56 -11.37 2.85
C GLN A 28 -3.11 -12.59 3.59
N GLU A 29 -2.39 -13.07 4.61
CA GLU A 29 -2.87 -14.19 5.45
C GLU A 29 -4.09 -13.80 6.28
N ASP A 30 -4.12 -12.59 6.81
CA ASP A 30 -5.27 -12.05 7.53
C ASP A 30 -6.50 -11.99 6.62
N VAL A 31 -6.33 -11.51 5.39
CA VAL A 31 -7.39 -11.51 4.36
C VAL A 31 -7.84 -12.94 4.09
N ALA A 32 -6.94 -13.87 3.76
CA ALA A 32 -7.29 -15.27 3.46
C ALA A 32 -8.01 -15.98 4.63
N LYS A 33 -7.63 -15.67 5.88
CA LYS A 33 -8.32 -16.17 7.08
C LYS A 33 -9.72 -15.57 7.21
N MET A 34 -9.89 -14.29 6.89
CA MET A 34 -11.21 -13.66 6.82
C MET A 34 -12.06 -14.30 5.72
N GLU A 35 -11.50 -14.58 4.54
CA GLU A 35 -12.21 -15.25 3.45
C GLU A 35 -12.65 -16.67 3.84
N ALA A 36 -11.77 -17.43 4.49
CA ALA A 36 -12.10 -18.77 4.98
C ALA A 36 -13.23 -18.75 6.03
N ARG A 37 -13.25 -17.72 6.89
CA ARG A 37 -14.33 -17.51 7.86
C ARG A 37 -15.63 -17.11 7.17
N ALA A 38 -15.59 -16.14 6.27
CA ALA A 38 -16.76 -15.68 5.54
C ALA A 38 -17.43 -16.81 4.76
N ARG A 39 -16.64 -17.63 4.04
CA ARG A 39 -17.14 -18.83 3.36
C ARG A 39 -17.77 -19.85 4.31
N LYS A 40 -17.24 -19.96 5.54
CA LYS A 40 -17.78 -20.88 6.56
C LYS A 40 -19.11 -20.40 7.14
N PHE A 41 -19.33 -19.09 7.20
CA PHE A 41 -20.47 -18.48 7.89
C PHE A 41 -21.46 -17.77 6.94
N GLU A 42 -21.25 -17.84 5.62
CA GLU A 42 -22.05 -17.18 4.58
C GLU A 42 -22.24 -15.67 4.83
N VAL A 43 -21.22 -15.03 5.39
CA VAL A 43 -21.24 -13.58 5.69
C VAL A 43 -20.59 -12.82 4.55
N GLU A 44 -21.20 -11.69 4.18
CA GLU A 44 -20.61 -10.74 3.23
C GLU A 44 -19.26 -10.24 3.77
N GLN A 45 -18.23 -10.29 2.92
CA GLN A 45 -16.89 -9.87 3.33
C GLN A 45 -16.79 -8.35 3.36
N PRO A 46 -16.29 -7.75 4.45
CA PRO A 46 -15.95 -6.33 4.43
C PRO A 46 -14.81 -6.10 3.45
N ASP A 47 -14.86 -5.00 2.69
CA ASP A 47 -13.77 -4.60 1.81
C ASP A 47 -12.46 -4.50 2.62
N PRO A 48 -11.38 -5.23 2.26
CA PRO A 48 -10.09 -5.12 2.93
C PRO A 48 -9.58 -3.69 3.04
N LEU A 49 -9.92 -2.83 2.08
CA LEU A 49 -9.61 -1.41 2.12
C LEU A 49 -10.33 -0.67 3.24
N ASP A 50 -11.60 -0.99 3.47
CA ASP A 50 -12.37 -0.49 4.61
C ASP A 50 -11.80 -1.03 5.92
N VAL A 51 -11.32 -2.27 5.95
CA VAL A 51 -10.65 -2.86 7.13
C VAL A 51 -9.35 -2.12 7.43
N VAL A 52 -8.53 -1.85 6.41
CA VAL A 52 -7.30 -1.06 6.54
C VAL A 52 -7.61 0.35 7.07
N GLU A 53 -8.60 1.03 6.48
CA GLU A 53 -9.00 2.37 6.93
C GLU A 53 -9.55 2.36 8.36
N LYS A 54 -10.41 1.40 8.72
CA LYS A 54 -10.95 1.25 10.09
C LYS A 54 -9.87 0.93 11.11
N ARG A 55 -8.89 0.07 10.77
CA ARG A 55 -7.73 -0.22 11.64
C ARG A 55 -6.83 1.00 11.82
N ALA A 56 -6.68 1.83 10.79
CA ALA A 56 -5.92 3.07 10.90
C ALA A 56 -6.62 4.11 11.80
N GLN A 57 -7.96 4.19 11.77
CA GLN A 57 -8.75 5.14 12.58
C GLN A 57 -8.57 4.97 14.10
N SER A 58 -8.16 3.79 14.58
CA SER A 58 -7.92 3.53 16.01
C SER A 58 -6.48 3.84 16.48
N ALA A 59 -5.56 4.18 15.57
CA ALA A 59 -4.13 4.34 15.89
C ALA A 59 -3.45 5.42 15.04
N ARG A 60 -3.57 6.71 15.40
CA ARG A 60 -2.88 7.84 14.68
C ARG A 60 -2.93 7.64 13.16
N GLY A 61 -4.14 7.42 12.64
CA GLY A 61 -4.39 6.98 11.28
C GLY A 61 -4.00 7.99 10.22
N TYR A 62 -4.39 7.69 8.98
CA TYR A 62 -4.16 8.57 7.84
C TYR A 62 -4.75 9.96 8.08
N TRP A 63 -3.99 11.00 7.73
CA TRP A 63 -4.38 12.40 7.88
C TRP A 63 -5.45 12.80 6.86
N GLU A 64 -5.36 12.27 5.65
CA GLU A 64 -6.29 12.51 4.55
C GLU A 64 -6.98 11.21 4.14
N LYS A 65 -8.21 11.33 3.63
CA LYS A 65 -8.96 10.17 3.13
C LYS A 65 -8.34 9.62 1.85
N ARG A 66 -8.40 8.29 1.67
CA ARG A 66 -7.96 7.66 0.43
C ARG A 66 -8.85 8.10 -0.74
N ARG A 67 -8.23 8.47 -1.85
CA ARG A 67 -8.95 8.67 -3.11
C ARG A 67 -9.40 7.33 -3.68
N ARG A 68 -10.69 7.20 -3.97
CA ARG A 68 -11.23 6.06 -4.70
C ARG A 68 -11.24 6.40 -6.19
N ALA A 69 -10.35 5.78 -6.97
CA ALA A 69 -10.36 5.91 -8.42
C ALA A 69 -11.58 5.22 -9.02
N LEU A 70 -12.20 5.87 -10.01
CA LEU A 70 -13.29 5.28 -10.78
C LEU A 70 -12.73 4.33 -11.86
N PRO A 71 -13.41 3.22 -12.18
CA PRO A 71 -12.96 2.31 -13.23
C PRO A 71 -12.87 2.91 -14.65
N SER A 72 -13.50 4.06 -14.88
CA SER A 72 -13.51 4.80 -16.14
C SER A 72 -12.37 5.81 -16.25
N GLU A 73 -11.57 6.01 -15.19
CA GLU A 73 -10.45 6.93 -15.22
C GLU A 73 -9.32 6.45 -16.13
N THR A 74 -8.72 7.39 -16.86
CA THR A 74 -7.56 7.10 -17.72
C THR A 74 -6.36 6.74 -16.85
N PRO A 75 -5.73 5.57 -17.07
CA PRO A 75 -4.54 5.19 -16.33
C PRO A 75 -3.35 6.07 -16.72
N ARG A 76 -2.57 6.49 -15.73
CA ARG A 76 -1.26 7.10 -15.91
C ARG A 76 -0.20 6.02 -15.77
N LEU A 77 0.24 5.49 -16.92
CA LEU A 77 1.05 4.27 -16.98
C LEU A 77 2.47 4.43 -16.44
N ASP A 78 3.02 5.65 -16.42
CA ASP A 78 4.37 5.98 -15.98
C ASP A 78 4.49 6.24 -14.48
N ALA A 79 3.40 6.12 -13.71
CA ALA A 79 3.38 6.50 -12.30
C ALA A 79 2.65 5.49 -11.41
N VAL A 80 3.19 5.30 -10.20
CA VAL A 80 2.57 4.51 -9.14
C VAL A 80 1.97 5.46 -8.10
N TYR A 81 0.67 5.33 -7.86
CA TYR A 81 0.00 6.03 -6.77
C TYR A 81 0.28 5.33 -5.44
N VAL A 82 0.66 6.09 -4.43
CA VAL A 82 0.95 5.62 -3.07
C VAL A 82 0.08 6.37 -2.07
N TYR A 83 -0.60 5.64 -1.20
CA TYR A 83 -1.37 6.18 -0.08
C TYR A 83 -0.83 5.68 1.26
N GLY A 84 -0.97 6.50 2.29
CA GLY A 84 -0.44 6.25 3.63
C GLY A 84 0.96 6.83 3.86
N VAL A 85 1.35 7.82 3.05
CA VAL A 85 2.69 8.43 3.04
C VAL A 85 2.90 9.49 4.12
N ASP A 86 2.00 9.59 5.09
CA ASP A 86 1.95 10.62 6.15
C ASP A 86 3.27 10.78 6.92
N LYS A 87 4.01 9.69 7.07
CA LYS A 87 5.29 9.66 7.80
C LYS A 87 6.50 9.44 6.88
N MET A 88 6.30 9.54 5.58
CA MET A 88 7.32 9.26 4.57
C MET A 88 7.93 10.56 4.06
N SER A 89 9.22 10.51 3.75
CA SER A 89 9.91 11.55 2.99
C SER A 89 10.01 11.18 1.51
N THR A 90 10.29 12.16 0.65
CA THR A 90 10.60 11.94 -0.77
C THR A 90 11.68 10.88 -0.96
N ASN A 91 12.77 10.95 -0.20
CA ASN A 91 13.89 10.01 -0.30
C ASN A 91 13.47 8.58 0.07
N GLU A 92 12.60 8.40 1.06
CA GLU A 92 12.11 7.08 1.44
C GLU A 92 11.21 6.47 0.38
N LEU A 93 10.36 7.28 -0.27
CA LEU A 93 9.54 6.83 -1.39
C LEU A 93 10.38 6.45 -2.61
N LEU A 94 11.42 7.23 -2.93
CA LEU A 94 12.36 6.88 -4.01
C LEU A 94 13.14 5.62 -3.66
N LEU A 95 13.61 5.48 -2.42
CA LEU A 95 14.36 4.30 -1.98
C LEU A 95 13.51 3.03 -2.01
N LEU A 96 12.20 3.14 -1.69
CA LEU A 96 11.26 2.02 -1.74
C LEU A 96 11.26 1.33 -3.12
N PHE A 97 11.41 2.11 -4.18
CA PHE A 97 11.45 1.65 -5.56
C PHE A 97 12.85 1.70 -6.19
N GLY A 98 13.92 1.89 -5.40
CA GLY A 98 15.25 2.21 -5.91
C GLY A 98 15.82 1.21 -6.93
N ALA A 99 15.42 -0.07 -6.86
CA ALA A 99 15.79 -1.11 -7.83
C ALA A 99 15.23 -0.87 -9.25
N HIS A 100 14.26 0.03 -9.38
CA HIS A 100 13.52 0.32 -10.62
C HIS A 100 13.73 1.76 -11.12
N ALA A 101 14.74 2.46 -10.59
CA ALA A 101 15.13 3.81 -11.00
C ALA A 101 13.96 4.82 -11.06
N PRO A 102 13.27 5.08 -9.93
CA PRO A 102 12.24 6.11 -9.88
C PRO A 102 12.87 7.49 -10.12
N GLN A 103 12.13 8.38 -10.77
CA GLN A 103 12.64 9.67 -11.22
C GLN A 103 12.36 10.77 -10.17
N TRP A 104 11.09 10.97 -9.81
CA TRP A 104 10.70 11.93 -8.79
C TRP A 104 9.39 11.53 -8.12
N VAL A 105 9.02 12.27 -7.07
CA VAL A 105 7.77 12.13 -6.34
C VAL A 105 6.92 13.36 -6.57
N GLU A 106 5.67 13.16 -6.95
CA GLU A 106 4.64 14.20 -7.05
C GLU A 106 3.70 14.07 -5.85
N TRP A 107 3.82 14.97 -4.89
CA TRP A 107 2.95 14.99 -3.72
C TRP A 107 1.56 15.54 -4.09
N ILE A 108 0.52 14.74 -3.81
CA ILE A 108 -0.89 15.09 -4.06
C ILE A 108 -1.44 15.79 -2.82
N ASN A 109 -1.27 15.16 -1.65
CA ASN A 109 -1.59 15.70 -0.33
C ASN A 109 -0.68 15.03 0.72
N ASP A 110 -0.93 15.27 2.01
CA ASP A 110 -0.05 14.78 3.07
C ASP A 110 -0.13 13.25 3.27
N SER A 111 -1.15 12.57 2.74
CA SER A 111 -1.29 11.11 2.81
C SER A 111 -1.17 10.41 1.46
N SER A 112 -0.91 11.12 0.36
CA SER A 112 -0.76 10.52 -0.96
C SER A 112 0.21 11.22 -1.90
N ALA A 113 0.88 10.42 -2.73
CA ALA A 113 1.81 10.88 -3.74
C ALA A 113 1.87 9.92 -4.93
N ASN A 114 2.30 10.41 -6.09
CA ASN A 114 2.73 9.57 -7.20
C ASN A 114 4.26 9.43 -7.18
N VAL A 115 4.77 8.22 -7.42
CA VAL A 115 6.16 7.98 -7.76
C VAL A 115 6.24 7.80 -9.28
N VAL A 116 7.00 8.66 -9.94
CA VAL A 116 7.07 8.72 -11.41
C VAL A 116 8.32 8.01 -11.92
N PHE A 117 8.17 7.30 -13.03
CA PHE A 117 9.21 6.50 -13.67
C PHE A 117 9.47 6.99 -15.10
N ALA A 118 10.59 6.55 -15.69
CA ALA A 118 10.97 6.91 -17.06
C ALA A 118 10.04 6.33 -18.14
N SER A 119 9.34 5.24 -17.83
CA SER A 119 8.47 4.52 -18.76
C SER A 119 7.39 3.72 -18.05
N ALA A 120 6.37 3.32 -18.81
CA ALA A 120 5.30 2.45 -18.34
C ALA A 120 5.80 1.08 -17.87
N ASP A 121 6.77 0.50 -18.57
CA ASP A 121 7.39 -0.78 -18.18
C ASP A 121 8.12 -0.68 -16.84
N ALA A 122 8.83 0.42 -16.61
CA ALA A 122 9.53 0.65 -15.35
C ALA A 122 8.57 0.80 -14.17
N ALA A 123 7.48 1.56 -14.34
CA ALA A 123 6.43 1.71 -13.32
C ALA A 123 5.73 0.37 -13.02
N THR A 124 5.42 -0.40 -14.08
CA THR A 124 4.84 -1.74 -13.98
C THR A 124 5.75 -2.68 -13.19
N ALA A 125 7.02 -2.79 -13.60
CA ALA A 125 8.00 -3.64 -12.94
C ALA A 125 8.23 -3.21 -11.49
N ALA A 126 8.21 -1.90 -11.21
CA ALA A 126 8.33 -1.38 -9.85
C ALA A 126 7.16 -1.77 -8.97
N LEU A 127 5.93 -1.59 -9.47
CA LEU A 127 4.71 -1.96 -8.76
C LEU A 127 4.70 -3.46 -8.48
N GLU A 128 4.94 -4.31 -9.48
CA GLU A 128 4.90 -5.77 -9.32
C GLU A 128 6.06 -6.33 -8.50
N GLY A 129 7.28 -5.81 -8.71
CA GLY A 129 8.48 -6.29 -8.02
C GLY A 129 8.58 -5.84 -6.56
N SER A 130 7.89 -4.75 -6.18
CA SER A 130 8.00 -4.15 -4.85
C SER A 130 6.77 -4.36 -3.96
N THR A 131 5.65 -4.79 -4.55
CA THR A 131 4.37 -4.91 -3.83
C THR A 131 3.70 -6.26 -4.07
N VAL A 132 2.84 -6.64 -3.15
CA VAL A 132 1.96 -7.80 -3.28
C VAL A 132 0.52 -7.33 -3.38
N MET A 133 -0.31 -8.11 -4.06
CA MET A 133 -1.72 -7.82 -4.12
C MET A 133 -2.33 -7.81 -2.72
N LEU A 134 -3.02 -6.74 -2.32
CA LEU A 134 -3.77 -6.74 -1.06
C LEU A 134 -4.90 -7.77 -1.12
N TRP A 135 -5.34 -8.10 -2.34
CA TRP A 135 -6.38 -9.06 -2.65
C TRP A 135 -5.89 -10.09 -3.69
N ALA A 136 -6.01 -11.38 -3.39
CA ALA A 136 -6.18 -12.36 -4.46
C ALA A 136 -7.66 -12.28 -4.82
N PRO A 137 -8.00 -11.90 -6.04
CA PRO A 137 -9.37 -11.61 -6.30
C PRO A 137 -10.17 -12.91 -6.42
N THR A 138 -11.19 -13.09 -5.57
CA THR A 138 -12.49 -13.34 -6.19
C THR A 138 -12.80 -12.04 -6.92
N VAL A 139 -12.28 -11.90 -8.14
CA VAL A 139 -12.52 -10.71 -8.94
C VAL A 139 -14.02 -10.59 -9.03
N ASP A 140 -14.55 -9.37 -8.95
CA ASP A 140 -15.73 -9.05 -9.72
C ASP A 140 -15.51 -9.73 -11.07
N ALA A 141 -16.28 -10.77 -11.44
CA ALA A 141 -16.01 -11.50 -12.68
C ALA A 141 -15.99 -10.53 -13.88
N ALA A 142 -16.77 -9.45 -13.75
CA ALA A 142 -16.76 -8.29 -14.62
C ALA A 142 -15.38 -7.62 -14.78
N LEU A 143 -14.48 -7.68 -13.80
CA LEU A 143 -13.18 -7.08 -13.89
C LEU A 143 -12.18 -7.88 -14.76
N MET A 144 -12.35 -9.20 -14.91
CA MET A 144 -11.50 -10.06 -15.75
C MET A 144 -12.14 -10.47 -17.07
N ASP A 145 -13.42 -10.18 -17.24
CA ASP A 145 -14.10 -10.33 -18.51
C ASP A 145 -13.68 -9.20 -19.47
N ASP A 146 -12.91 -9.56 -20.51
CA ASP A 146 -12.42 -8.65 -21.55
C ASP A 146 -13.56 -8.18 -22.49
N GLN A 147 -14.71 -8.86 -22.47
CA GLN A 147 -15.89 -8.60 -23.30
C GLN A 147 -17.03 -7.88 -22.56
N ALA A 148 -16.92 -7.64 -21.26
CA ALA A 148 -17.93 -6.90 -20.50
C ALA A 148 -17.95 -5.41 -20.90
N PRO A 149 -19.12 -4.85 -21.27
CA PRO A 149 -19.23 -3.44 -21.63
C PRO A 149 -18.81 -2.53 -20.48
N GLY A 150 -18.20 -1.38 -20.80
CA GLY A 150 -17.89 -0.35 -19.80
C GLY A 150 -19.17 0.13 -19.09
N PRO A 151 -19.07 0.66 -17.85
CA PRO A 151 -20.23 1.15 -17.10
C PRO A 151 -21.04 2.22 -17.86
N ASP A 152 -20.40 2.86 -18.84
CA ASP A 152 -20.95 3.98 -19.61
C ASP A 152 -21.20 3.62 -21.10
N GLY A 153 -21.07 2.33 -21.47
CA GLY A 153 -21.19 1.87 -22.87
C GLY A 153 -19.98 2.17 -23.76
N GLY A 154 -18.91 2.75 -23.22
CA GLY A 154 -17.63 2.97 -23.90
C GLY A 154 -16.68 1.77 -23.83
N THR A 155 -15.62 1.81 -24.65
CA THR A 155 -14.53 0.82 -24.61
C THR A 155 -13.82 0.89 -23.26
N ARG A 156 -13.83 -0.23 -22.53
CA ARG A 156 -13.20 -0.35 -21.21
C ARG A 156 -11.68 -0.50 -21.36
N ALA A 157 -10.90 -0.02 -20.39
CA ALA A 157 -9.45 -0.28 -20.37
C ALA A 157 -9.17 -1.81 -20.37
N PRO A 158 -8.06 -2.28 -20.97
CA PRO A 158 -7.72 -3.71 -21.00
C PRO A 158 -7.69 -4.33 -19.60
N ALA A 159 -8.05 -5.60 -19.48
CA ALA A 159 -8.08 -6.31 -18.19
C ALA A 159 -6.75 -6.20 -17.42
N ALA A 160 -5.61 -6.21 -18.13
CA ALA A 160 -4.27 -6.03 -17.55
C ALA A 160 -4.13 -4.67 -16.84
N VAL A 161 -4.54 -3.58 -17.49
CA VAL A 161 -4.50 -2.22 -16.91
C VAL A 161 -5.39 -2.14 -15.67
N ARG A 162 -6.53 -2.82 -15.70
CA ARG A 162 -7.49 -2.80 -14.59
C ARG A 162 -7.04 -3.67 -13.42
N ALA A 163 -6.32 -4.76 -13.68
CA ALA A 163 -5.63 -5.53 -12.66
C ALA A 163 -4.49 -4.72 -12.01
N MET A 164 -3.84 -3.83 -12.76
CA MET A 164 -2.79 -2.94 -12.26
C MET A 164 -3.32 -1.75 -11.44
N GLN A 165 -4.56 -1.31 -11.69
CA GLN A 165 -5.27 -0.34 -10.85
C GLN A 165 -5.77 -0.95 -9.53
N ALA A 166 -5.72 -2.27 -9.40
CA ALA A 166 -6.16 -2.93 -8.20
C ALA A 166 -5.17 -2.72 -7.05
N TRP A 167 -5.70 -2.61 -5.83
CA TRP A 167 -4.90 -2.21 -4.68
C TRP A 167 -3.91 -3.27 -4.24
N ARG A 168 -2.70 -2.81 -3.99
CA ARG A 168 -1.53 -3.57 -3.56
C ARG A 168 -1.02 -3.01 -2.25
N THR A 169 -0.21 -3.79 -1.54
CA THR A 169 0.46 -3.39 -0.31
C THR A 169 1.89 -3.94 -0.29
N LEU A 170 2.69 -3.55 0.69
CA LEU A 170 4.04 -4.10 0.82
C LEU A 170 3.99 -5.55 1.32
N PRO A 171 4.94 -6.40 0.90
CA PRO A 171 5.15 -7.67 1.57
C PRO A 171 5.40 -7.46 3.07
N ASP A 172 5.00 -8.42 3.91
CA ASP A 172 5.11 -8.33 5.38
C ASP A 172 6.53 -7.95 5.84
N ALA A 173 7.55 -8.50 5.17
CA ALA A 173 8.96 -8.19 5.45
C ALA A 173 9.31 -6.69 5.30
N LYS A 174 8.58 -5.95 4.46
CA LYS A 174 8.77 -4.52 4.19
C LYS A 174 7.68 -3.64 4.82
N ALA A 175 6.70 -4.21 5.52
CA ALA A 175 5.54 -3.46 6.01
C ALA A 175 5.89 -2.36 7.03
N HIS A 176 7.03 -2.47 7.71
CA HIS A 176 7.57 -1.43 8.59
C HIS A 176 7.96 -0.13 7.86
N ALA A 177 8.13 -0.16 6.53
CA ALA A 177 8.50 1.01 5.74
C ALA A 177 7.49 2.16 5.89
N GLY A 178 6.20 1.87 6.07
CA GLY A 178 5.16 2.88 6.33
C GLY A 178 5.16 3.45 7.76
N LYS A 179 6.15 3.12 8.60
CA LYS A 179 6.32 3.62 9.98
C LYS A 179 5.04 3.48 10.83
N GLY A 180 4.47 2.28 10.76
CA GLY A 180 3.25 1.90 11.48
C GLY A 180 1.95 2.22 10.74
N LEU A 181 2.02 2.79 9.54
CA LEU A 181 0.89 2.87 8.60
C LEU A 181 1.07 1.81 7.51
N GLN A 182 -0.05 1.28 7.02
CA GLN A 182 -0.04 0.37 5.89
C GLN A 182 0.03 1.20 4.59
N LEU A 183 1.07 0.99 3.80
CA LEU A 183 1.15 1.63 2.49
C LEU A 183 0.27 0.86 1.49
N LEU A 184 -0.51 1.62 0.73
CA LEU A 184 -1.38 1.12 -0.32
C LEU A 184 -0.92 1.66 -1.67
N PHE A 185 -0.90 0.79 -2.68
CA PHE A 185 -0.36 1.10 -4.00
C PHE A 185 -1.35 0.70 -5.08
N ARG A 186 -1.33 1.43 -6.19
CA ARG A 186 -1.93 1.03 -7.46
C ARG A 186 -1.26 1.79 -8.60
N LEU A 187 -1.54 1.42 -9.83
CA LEU A 187 -1.25 2.30 -10.95
C LEU A 187 -2.00 3.63 -10.80
N SER A 188 -1.29 4.73 -11.05
CA SER A 188 -1.86 6.07 -10.98
C SER A 188 -2.89 6.28 -12.10
N SER A 189 -3.80 7.23 -11.92
CA SER A 189 -4.68 7.75 -12.97
C SER A 189 -4.35 9.20 -13.29
N GLU A 190 -4.80 9.71 -14.44
CA GLU A 190 -4.64 11.13 -14.79
C GLU A 190 -5.34 12.08 -13.80
N GLN A 191 -6.25 11.56 -12.97
CA GLN A 191 -6.97 12.31 -11.94
C GLN A 191 -6.30 12.24 -10.56
N ASP A 192 -5.22 11.47 -10.41
CA ASP A 192 -4.38 11.46 -9.21
C ASP A 192 -3.42 12.65 -9.19
N VAL A 193 -3.99 13.84 -9.24
CA VAL A 193 -3.24 15.10 -9.25
C VAL A 193 -3.63 15.94 -8.05
N LYS A 194 -2.71 16.82 -7.63
CA LYS A 194 -2.97 17.78 -6.56
C LYS A 194 -4.15 18.69 -6.96
N PRO A 195 -5.19 18.84 -6.13
CA PRO A 195 -6.30 19.71 -6.44
C PRO A 195 -5.85 21.17 -6.53
N GLU A 196 -6.32 21.90 -7.54
CA GLU A 196 -5.95 23.31 -7.78
C GLU A 196 -6.43 24.27 -6.69
N VAL A 197 -7.51 23.91 -5.97
CA VAL A 197 -8.08 24.74 -4.91
C VAL A 197 -7.91 24.02 -3.56
N ARG A 198 -7.05 24.58 -2.70
CA ARG A 198 -7.06 24.26 -1.27
C ARG A 198 -8.32 24.89 -0.68
N ARG A 199 -9.33 24.06 -0.37
CA ARG A 199 -10.51 24.51 0.40
C ARG A 199 -10.14 24.78 1.85
#